data_AF-U9VRL9-F1
#
_entry.id   AF-U9VRL9-F1
#
_cell.length_a   1.000
_cell.length_b   1.000
_cell.length_c   1.000
_cell.angle_alpha   90.00
_cell.angle_beta   90.00
_cell.angle_gamma   90.00
#
_symmetry.space_group_name_H-M   'P 1'
#
loop_
_entity.id
_entity.type
_entity.pdbx_description
1 polymer ?
#
loop_
_entity_poly.entity_id
_entity_poly.type
_entity_poly.pdbx_seq_one_letter_code
_entity_poly.pdbx_strand_id
1 'polypeptide(L)'
;MNNPFEQLGIAPGSSPKEIKRAYHAKLKEFPAHTHPQEFKAIRAAYDAVRQGSTVTVEEFFKRKPLEASFDDKTLATLREQATDKIQVDLKTLTRLTF
;
A
#
# COMPACT_ATOMS: atom_id res chain seq x y z
N MET A 1 4.55 -12.78 28.35
CA MET A 1 4.14 -12.51 26.95
C MET A 1 4.31 -11.02 26.71
N ASN A 2 5.37 -10.61 26.01
CA ASN A 2 5.70 -9.19 25.86
C ASN A 2 4.97 -8.64 24.64
N ASN A 3 3.99 -7.76 24.86
CA ASN A 3 3.29 -7.10 23.76
C ASN A 3 4.26 -6.12 23.09
N PRO A 4 4.54 -6.27 21.78
CA PRO A 4 5.53 -5.42 21.11
C PRO A 4 5.07 -3.95 21.02
N PHE A 5 3.76 -3.69 21.07
CA PHE A 5 3.18 -2.34 21.15
C PHE A 5 3.51 -1.65 22.48
N GLU A 6 3.40 -2.37 23.60
CA GLU A 6 3.76 -1.87 24.94
C GLU A 6 5.25 -1.54 25.03
N GLN A 7 6.09 -2.39 24.42
CA GLN A 7 7.54 -2.20 24.42
C GLN A 7 8.00 -0.98 23.61
N LEU A 8 7.23 -0.61 22.59
CA LEU A 8 7.42 0.62 21.82
C LEU A 8 6.69 1.82 22.42
N GLY A 9 5.83 1.61 23.43
CA GLY A 9 5.00 2.66 24.04
C GLY A 9 3.95 3.24 23.08
N ILE A 10 3.40 2.40 22.19
CA ILE A 10 2.44 2.80 21.17
C ILE A 10 1.12 2.06 21.33
N ALA A 11 0.04 2.66 20.87
CA ALA A 11 -1.28 2.03 20.90
C ALA A 11 -1.38 0.93 19.82
N PRO A 12 -2.14 -0.16 20.07
CA PRO A 12 -2.48 -1.12 19.03
C PRO A 12 -3.31 -0.40 17.94
N GLY A 13 -2.82 -0.41 16.70
CA GLY A 13 -3.43 0.31 15.58
C GLY A 13 -2.86 1.70 15.29
N SER A 14 -1.77 2.12 15.96
CA SER A 14 -1.04 3.34 15.61
C SER A 14 -0.60 3.35 14.15
N SER A 15 -0.58 4.54 13.53
CA SER A 15 -0.19 4.70 12.14
C SER A 15 1.30 4.29 11.94
N PRO A 16 1.70 3.78 10.77
CA PRO A 16 3.11 3.45 10.47
C PRO A 16 4.08 4.61 10.76
N LYS A 17 3.64 5.86 10.59
CA LYS A 17 4.42 7.06 10.91
C LYS A 17 4.68 7.22 12.41
N GLU A 18 3.69 6.91 13.24
CA GLU A 18 3.80 6.98 14.70
C GLU A 18 4.69 5.86 15.24
N ILE A 19 4.52 4.64 14.72
CA ILE A 19 5.37 3.48 15.04
C ILE A 19 6.84 3.82 14.77
N LYS A 20 7.14 4.40 13.60
CA LYS A 20 8.50 4.82 13.24
C LYS A 20 9.02 5.93 14.16
N ARG A 21 8.19 6.92 14.52
CA ARG A 21 8.58 8.00 15.42
C ARG A 21 8.95 7.47 16.81
N ALA A 22 8.13 6.58 17.37
CA ALA A 22 8.37 5.95 18.67
C ALA A 22 9.64 5.10 18.66
N TYR A 23 9.85 4.31 17.61
CA TYR A 23 11.09 3.54 17.42
C TYR A 23 12.34 4.43 17.43
N HIS A 24 12.33 5.52 16.66
CA HIS A 24 13.46 6.46 16.63
C HIS A 24 13.69 7.17 17.97
N ALA A 25 12.63 7.48 18.73
CA ALA A 25 12.77 8.04 20.07
C ALA A 25 13.44 7.04 21.02
N LYS A 26 12.98 5.79 21.01
CA LYS A 26 13.55 4.71 21.83
C LYS A 26 15.00 4.38 21.44
N LEU A 27 15.36 4.47 20.16
CA LEU A 27 16.75 4.29 19.72
C LEU A 27 17.70 5.40 20.22
N LYS A 28 17.21 6.62 20.40
CA LYS A 28 18.00 7.72 20.98
C LYS A 28 18.18 7.54 22.49
N GLU A 29 17.14 7.04 23.16
CA GLU A 29 17.13 6.77 24.59
C GLU A 29 17.96 5.53 24.95
N PHE A 30 18.01 4.53 24.07
CA PHE A 30 18.76 3.29 24.23
C PHE A 30 19.71 3.04 23.05
N PRO A 31 20.88 3.69 23.02
CA PRO A 31 21.88 3.48 21.99
C PRO A 31 22.45 2.07 22.03
N ALA A 32 22.77 1.51 20.87
CA ALA A 32 23.34 0.16 20.75
C ALA A 32 24.68 -0.01 21.50
N HIS A 33 25.45 1.07 21.65
CA HIS A 33 26.75 1.03 22.33
C HIS A 33 26.64 0.99 23.87
N THR A 34 25.53 1.50 24.43
CA THR A 34 25.30 1.54 25.88
C THR A 34 24.35 0.45 26.35
N HIS A 35 23.34 0.12 25.54
CA HIS A 35 22.26 -0.81 25.88
C HIS A 35 21.98 -1.80 24.74
N PRO A 36 22.89 -2.75 24.49
CA PRO A 36 22.76 -3.69 23.38
C PRO A 36 21.54 -4.63 23.50
N GLN A 37 21.18 -5.03 24.72
CA GLN A 37 20.00 -5.87 24.98
C GLN A 37 18.69 -5.14 24.69
N GLU A 38 18.55 -3.92 25.22
CA GLU A 38 17.36 -3.08 24.99
C GLU A 38 17.21 -2.73 23.51
N PHE A 39 18.31 -2.39 22.83
CA PHE A 39 18.30 -2.11 21.39
C PHE A 39 17.77 -3.31 20.58
N LYS A 40 18.24 -4.52 20.89
CA LYS A 40 17.76 -5.75 20.22
C LYS A 40 16.28 -5.98 20.49
N ALA A 41 15.84 -5.73 21.72
CA ALA A 41 14.45 -5.89 22.13
C ALA A 41 13.55 -4.88 21.39
N ILE A 42 13.91 -3.59 21.35
CA ILE A 42 13.19 -2.52 20.64
C ILE A 42 13.08 -2.84 19.14
N ARG A 43 14.17 -3.33 18.54
CA ARG A 43 14.19 -3.71 17.12
C ARG A 43 13.29 -4.90 16.83
N ALA A 44 13.31 -5.93 17.70
CA ALA A 44 12.41 -7.08 17.57
C ALA A 44 10.94 -6.68 17.70
N ALA A 45 10.61 -5.78 18.63
CA ALA A 45 9.27 -5.25 18.78
C ALA A 45 8.80 -4.47 17.54
N TYR A 46 9.66 -3.62 16.96
CA TYR A 46 9.34 -2.87 15.74
C TYR A 46 9.12 -3.78 14.54
N ASP A 47 9.95 -4.81 14.39
CA ASP A 47 9.82 -5.77 13.31
C ASP A 47 8.52 -6.59 13.43
N ALA A 48 8.18 -7.04 14.64
CA ALA A 48 6.92 -7.72 14.92
C ALA A 48 5.69 -6.84 14.63
N VAL A 49 5.71 -5.56 15.04
CA VAL A 49 4.63 -4.62 14.74
C VAL A 49 4.53 -4.35 13.25
N ARG A 50 5.66 -4.24 12.54
CA ARG A 50 5.70 -4.00 11.10
C ARG A 50 5.20 -5.21 10.31
N GLN A 51 5.58 -6.43 10.68
CA GLN A 51 5.06 -7.67 10.07
C GLN A 51 3.58 -7.89 10.36
N GLY A 52 3.09 -7.51 11.54
CA GLY A 52 1.65 -7.55 11.87
C GLY A 52 0.83 -6.42 11.25
N SER A 53 1.45 -5.27 10.94
CA SER A 53 0.79 -4.09 10.35
C SER A 53 0.93 -4.02 8.83
N THR A 54 1.76 -4.85 8.21
CA THR A 54 1.61 -5.11 6.79
C THR A 54 0.29 -5.83 6.62
N VAL A 55 -0.76 -5.06 6.34
CA VAL A 55 -1.84 -5.55 5.47
C VAL A 55 -1.10 -6.07 4.26
N THR A 56 -0.91 -7.38 4.21
CA THR A 56 -0.10 -8.01 3.17
C THR A 56 -0.68 -7.53 1.85
N VAL A 57 0.17 -7.37 0.83
CA VAL A 57 -0.30 -7.02 -0.52
C VAL A 57 -1.44 -7.97 -0.93
N GLU A 58 -1.37 -9.23 -0.48
CA GLU A 58 -2.40 -10.26 -0.55
C GLU A 58 -3.74 -9.90 0.13
N GLU A 59 -3.71 -9.21 1.27
CA GLU A 59 -4.91 -8.75 1.99
C GLU A 59 -5.50 -7.47 1.39
N PHE A 60 -4.65 -6.62 0.80
CA PHE A 60 -5.09 -5.51 -0.04
C PHE A 60 -5.80 -6.01 -1.32
N PHE A 61 -5.25 -7.03 -1.98
CA PHE A 61 -5.86 -7.67 -3.16
C PHE A 61 -7.06 -8.59 -2.83
N LYS A 62 -7.28 -8.92 -1.55
CA LYS A 62 -8.52 -9.57 -1.08
C LYS A 62 -9.72 -8.63 -0.98
N ARG A 63 -9.54 -7.30 -1.09
CA ARG A 63 -10.69 -6.40 -1.25
C ARG A 63 -11.35 -6.70 -2.60
N LYS A 64 -12.58 -7.19 -2.53
CA LYS A 64 -13.46 -7.50 -3.67
C LYS A 64 -13.30 -6.43 -4.76
N PRO A 65 -13.08 -6.82 -6.03
CA PRO A 65 -13.07 -5.86 -7.12
C PRO A 65 -14.38 -5.08 -7.09
N LEU A 66 -14.30 -3.75 -7.29
CA LEU A 66 -15.47 -2.90 -7.44
C LEU A 66 -16.32 -3.51 -8.55
N GLU A 67 -17.47 -4.07 -8.21
CA GLU A 67 -18.49 -4.49 -9.17
C GLU A 67 -19.09 -3.22 -9.77
N ALA A 68 -18.33 -2.57 -10.66
CA ALA A 68 -18.82 -1.50 -11.49
C ALA A 68 -19.84 -2.11 -12.44
N SER A 69 -21.10 -2.12 -12.02
CA SER A 69 -22.22 -2.40 -12.92
C SER A 69 -22.30 -1.23 -13.90
N PHE A 70 -21.76 -1.41 -15.09
CA PHE A 70 -21.98 -0.50 -16.20
C PHE A 70 -23.39 -0.78 -16.73
N ASP A 71 -24.26 0.23 -16.69
CA ASP A 71 -25.61 0.13 -17.25
C ASP A 71 -25.51 -0.16 -18.76
N ASP A 72 -26.29 -1.10 -19.27
CA ASP A 72 -26.23 -1.61 -20.65
C ASP A 72 -26.29 -0.46 -21.69
N LYS A 73 -27.01 0.62 -21.37
CA LYS A 73 -27.13 1.81 -22.22
C LYS A 73 -25.82 2.57 -22.33
N THR A 74 -25.03 2.63 -21.25
CA THR A 74 -23.71 3.31 -21.25
C THR A 74 -22.69 2.57 -22.11
N LEU A 75 -22.74 1.23 -22.13
CA LEU A 75 -21.88 0.42 -22.99
C LEU A 75 -22.26 0.56 -24.47
N ALA A 76 -23.55 0.67 -24.78
CA ALA A 76 -24.03 0.91 -26.14
C ALA A 76 -23.57 2.28 -26.68
N THR A 77 -23.66 3.35 -25.87
CA THR A 77 -23.17 4.68 -26.26
C THR A 77 -21.65 4.69 -26.44
N LEU A 78 -20.89 4.04 -25.55
CA LEU A 78 -19.44 3.97 -25.66
C LEU A 78 -18.99 3.21 -26.92
N ARG A 79 -19.69 2.13 -27.28
CA ARG A 79 -19.48 1.38 -28.53
C ARG A 79 -19.66 2.28 -29.76
N GLU A 80 -20.76 3.05 -29.81
CA GLU A 80 -21.01 3.97 -30.92
C GLU A 80 -19.92 5.04 -31.02
N GLN A 81 -19.52 5.63 -29.89
CA GLN A 81 -18.45 6.65 -29.86
C GLN A 81 -17.07 6.09 -30.24
N ALA A 82 -16.78 4.83 -29.90
CA ALA A 82 -15.54 4.17 -30.33
C ALA A 82 -15.56 3.90 -31.84
N THR A 83 -16.71 3.49 -32.40
CA THR A 83 -16.83 3.19 -33.83
C THR A 83 -16.69 4.46 -34.69
N ASP A 84 -17.19 5.59 -34.22
CA ASP A 84 -17.01 6.92 -34.83
C ASP A 84 -15.52 7.33 -34.85
N LYS A 85 -14.82 7.16 -33.73
CA LYS A 85 -13.38 7.49 -33.63
C LYS A 85 -12.45 6.50 -34.33
N ILE A 86 -12.91 5.28 -34.61
CA ILE A 86 -12.14 4.22 -35.31
C ILE A 86 -12.36 4.27 -36.83
N GLN A 87 -13.07 5.26 -37.37
CA GLN A 87 -12.90 5.61 -38.80
C GLN A 87 -11.52 6.23 -39.02
N VAL A 88 -10.49 5.39 -38.93
CA VAL A 88 -9.15 5.71 -39.41
C VAL A 88 -9.24 5.71 -40.93
N ASP A 89 -9.38 6.91 -41.47
CA ASP A 89 -9.36 7.18 -42.90
C ASP A 89 -8.12 6.53 -43.55
N LEU A 90 -8.31 5.88 -44.71
CA LEU A 90 -7.28 5.09 -45.41
C LEU A 90 -6.01 5.93 -45.68
N LYS A 91 -6.16 7.25 -45.82
CA LYS A 91 -5.08 8.21 -46.02
C LYS A 91 -4.22 8.40 -44.76
N THR A 92 -4.80 8.22 -43.57
CA THR A 92 -4.08 8.23 -42.28
C THR A 92 -3.24 6.96 -42.12
N LEU A 93 -3.78 5.81 -42.51
CA LEU A 93 -3.10 4.52 -42.38
C LEU A 93 -1.89 4.42 -43.32
N THR A 94 -2.02 4.96 -44.54
CA THR A 94 -0.92 5.00 -45.52
C THR A 94 0.20 5.95 -45.10
N ARG A 95 -0.10 7.07 -44.42
CA ARG A 95 0.90 8.03 -43.92
C ARG A 95 1.69 7.54 -42.69
N LEU A 96 1.19 6.53 -41.97
CA LEU A 96 1.89 5.92 -40.83
C LEU A 96 2.85 4.80 -41.24
N THR A 97 2.77 4.33 -42.49
CA THR A 97 3.52 3.16 -42.97
C THR A 97 4.64 3.52 -43.95
N PHE A 98 4.76 4.78 -44.36
CA PHE A 98 5.83 5.32 -45.21
C PHE A 98 6.45 6.55 -44.56
#